data_AF-A0A6N8NRG6-F1
#
_entry.id   AF-A0A6N8NRG6-F1
#
_cell.length_a   1.000
_cell.length_b   1.000
_cell.length_c   1.000
_cell.angle_alpha   90.00
_cell.angle_beta   90.00
_cell.angle_gamma   90.00
#
_symmetry.space_group_name_H-M   'P 1'
#
loop_
_entity.id
_entity.type
_entity.pdbx_description
1 polymer ?
#
loop_
_entity_poly.entity_id
_entity_poly.type
_entity_poly.pdbx_seq_one_letter_code
_entity_poly.pdbx_strand_id
1 'polypeptide(L)'
;IIQFGEGNFLRAFVDWQIDLLNEHTDLNSGVVVVRPIETSFPPSLSTQDGLYTTIIRGLNEKGEAVSDARLIRSVNREISVYSEYDEFLKLAHNPEMRFVFSNTTEAGISYHAGDKFDDAPAVSYPAKLTRLLFERFSHFNGALDKGWIIIPCELIDYNGDALRELVLRYAQEWALPEAFIQWLDQANSFCSTLVDRI
;
A
#
# COMPACT_ATOMS: atom_id res chain seq x y z
N ILE A 1 7.57 5.01 -0.31
CA ILE A 1 6.20 4.56 -0.63
C ILE A 1 5.96 3.24 0.05
N ILE A 2 4.78 3.04 0.64
CA ILE A 2 4.34 1.74 1.18
C ILE A 2 3.32 1.16 0.20
N GLN A 3 3.49 -0.10 -0.21
CA GLN A 3 2.59 -0.77 -1.14
C GLN A 3 2.03 -2.03 -0.50
N PHE A 4 0.73 -2.08 -0.21
CA PHE A 4 0.06 -3.30 0.24
C PHE A 4 -0.35 -4.16 -0.96
N GLY A 5 0.27 -5.33 -1.08
CA GLY A 5 0.06 -6.27 -2.19
C GLY A 5 1.24 -6.33 -3.15
N GLU A 6 1.63 -7.55 -3.47
CA GLU A 6 2.73 -7.92 -4.37
C GLU A 6 2.25 -8.32 -5.78
N GLY A 7 0.96 -8.19 -6.04
CA GLY A 7 0.29 -8.69 -7.23
C GLY A 7 0.80 -8.08 -8.53
N ASN A 8 0.47 -8.74 -9.64
CA ASN A 8 0.88 -8.29 -10.98
C ASN A 8 0.38 -6.88 -11.31
N PHE A 9 -0.82 -6.53 -10.85
CA PHE A 9 -1.45 -5.26 -11.16
C PHE A 9 -0.60 -4.07 -10.70
N LEU A 10 -0.27 -3.96 -9.40
CA LEU A 10 0.53 -2.84 -8.90
C LEU A 10 1.93 -2.83 -9.51
N ARG A 11 2.53 -4.01 -9.72
CA ARG A 11 3.85 -4.15 -10.36
C ARG A 11 3.88 -3.63 -11.80
N ALA A 12 2.79 -3.84 -12.53
CA ALA A 12 2.64 -3.37 -13.91
C ALA A 12 2.04 -1.96 -14.00
N PHE A 13 1.43 -1.43 -12.94
CA PHE A 13 0.71 -0.16 -12.93
C PHE A 13 1.42 0.90 -12.08
N VAL A 14 1.42 0.77 -10.76
CA VAL A 14 1.99 1.77 -9.84
C VAL A 14 3.51 1.77 -9.94
N ASP A 15 4.14 0.61 -9.73
CA ASP A 15 5.59 0.51 -9.68
C ASP A 15 6.24 0.92 -11.01
N TRP A 16 5.58 0.61 -12.14
CA TRP A 16 5.99 1.06 -13.47
C TRP A 16 5.90 2.58 -13.64
N GLN A 17 4.83 3.22 -13.14
CA GLN A 17 4.71 4.69 -13.15
C GLN A 17 5.79 5.34 -12.27
N ILE A 18 6.03 4.80 -11.07
CA ILE A 18 7.08 5.32 -10.18
C ILE A 18 8.46 5.18 -10.82
N ASP A 19 8.75 4.06 -11.49
CA ASP A 19 10.03 3.84 -12.16
C ASP A 19 10.24 4.83 -13.32
N LEU A 20 9.19 5.13 -14.09
CA LEU A 20 9.24 6.18 -15.12
C LEU A 20 9.40 7.58 -14.53
N LEU A 21 8.69 7.90 -13.45
CA LEU A 21 8.80 9.18 -12.79
C LEU A 21 10.20 9.37 -12.21
N ASN A 22 10.81 8.34 -11.64
CA ASN A 22 12.20 8.40 -11.17
C ASN A 22 13.21 8.61 -12.31
N GLU A 23 12.93 8.12 -13.52
CA GLU A 23 13.80 8.33 -14.69
C GLU A 23 13.66 9.74 -15.28
N HIS A 24 12.44 10.27 -15.30
CA HIS A 24 12.12 11.51 -16.03
C HIS A 24 11.96 12.74 -15.13
N THR A 25 12.04 12.59 -13.81
CA THR A 25 11.85 13.67 -12.82
C THR A 25 12.76 13.46 -11.61
N ASP A 26 12.82 14.47 -10.72
CA ASP A 26 13.59 14.41 -9.47
C ASP A 26 12.87 13.66 -8.33
N LEU A 27 11.81 12.87 -8.62
CA LEU A 27 11.00 12.18 -7.59
C LEU A 27 11.83 11.22 -6.73
N ASN A 28 12.77 10.48 -7.33
CA ASN A 28 13.69 9.53 -6.70
C ASN A 28 13.07 8.70 -5.54
N SER A 29 11.88 8.16 -5.77
CA SER A 29 11.09 7.47 -4.75
C SER A 29 11.30 5.97 -4.75
N GLY A 30 11.38 5.41 -3.55
CA GLY A 30 11.47 3.97 -3.32
C GLY A 30 10.15 3.36 -2.85
N VAL A 31 9.89 2.10 -3.22
CA VAL A 31 8.71 1.32 -2.83
C VAL A 31 9.12 0.18 -1.89
N VAL A 32 8.48 0.14 -0.72
CA VAL A 32 8.49 -1.05 0.14
C VAL A 32 7.17 -1.79 -0.06
N VAL A 33 7.26 -3.01 -0.59
CA VAL A 33 6.09 -3.87 -0.77
C VAL A 33 5.81 -4.59 0.55
N VAL A 34 4.56 -4.56 0.98
CA VAL A 34 4.03 -5.23 2.15
C VAL A 34 3.14 -6.36 1.66
N ARG A 35 3.56 -7.61 1.87
CA ARG A 35 2.76 -8.80 1.55
C ARG A 35 1.72 -9.03 2.64
N PRO A 36 0.42 -8.84 2.35
CA PRO A 36 -0.61 -8.82 3.38
C PRO A 36 -1.18 -10.20 3.73
N ILE A 37 -0.79 -11.26 3.00
CA ILE A 37 -1.26 -12.64 3.15
C ILE A 37 -0.09 -13.59 3.41
N GLU A 38 -0.33 -14.64 4.19
CA GLU A 38 0.69 -15.65 4.51
C GLU A 38 0.84 -16.62 3.33
N THR A 39 1.77 -16.33 2.44
CA THR A 39 2.08 -17.16 1.27
C THR A 39 3.56 -17.08 0.93
N SER A 40 4.10 -18.19 0.43
CA SER A 40 5.45 -18.26 -0.15
C SER A 40 5.47 -18.08 -1.67
N PHE A 41 4.29 -17.95 -2.30
CA PHE A 41 4.14 -17.76 -3.74
C PHE A 41 3.41 -16.44 -4.06
N PRO A 42 3.90 -15.64 -5.05
CA PRO A 42 5.19 -15.82 -5.75
C PRO A 42 6.38 -15.63 -4.79
N PRO A 43 7.59 -16.12 -5.15
CA PRO A 43 8.80 -15.86 -4.36
C PRO A 43 8.96 -14.37 -4.08
N SER A 44 9.53 -14.05 -2.91
CA SER A 44 9.75 -12.66 -2.52
C SER A 44 10.54 -11.89 -3.58
N LEU A 45 10.12 -10.66 -3.90
CA LEU A 45 10.84 -9.77 -4.80
C LEU A 45 12.26 -9.45 -4.29
N SER A 46 12.47 -9.52 -2.98
CA SER A 46 13.78 -9.36 -2.35
C SER A 46 14.78 -10.43 -2.77
N THR A 47 14.35 -11.57 -3.32
CA THR A 47 15.26 -12.60 -3.86
C THR A 47 16.05 -12.14 -5.09
N GLN A 48 15.62 -11.04 -5.73
CA GLN A 48 16.28 -10.43 -6.88
C GLN A 48 16.51 -8.93 -6.66
N ASP A 49 16.83 -8.51 -5.43
CA ASP A 49 17.09 -7.11 -5.07
C ASP A 49 15.92 -6.16 -5.38
N GLY A 50 14.68 -6.68 -5.36
CA GLY A 50 13.48 -5.92 -5.75
C GLY A 50 13.29 -5.74 -7.26
N LEU A 51 14.21 -6.26 -8.08
CA LEU A 51 14.19 -6.13 -9.53
C LEU A 51 13.24 -7.15 -10.17
N TYR A 52 12.45 -6.68 -11.13
CA TYR A 52 11.65 -7.54 -12.00
C TYR A 52 11.37 -6.85 -13.34
N THR A 53 10.95 -7.62 -14.34
CA THR A 53 10.65 -7.10 -15.67
C THR A 53 9.15 -6.99 -15.88
N THR A 54 8.68 -5.78 -16.19
CA THR A 54 7.32 -5.56 -16.71
C THR A 54 7.37 -5.59 -18.23
N ILE A 55 6.51 -6.40 -18.85
CA ILE A 55 6.37 -6.47 -20.31
C ILE A 55 5.02 -5.85 -20.69
N ILE A 56 5.06 -4.78 -21.46
CA ILE A 56 3.87 -4.09 -21.97
C ILE A 56 3.62 -4.59 -23.39
N ARG A 57 2.44 -5.15 -23.62
CA ARG A 57 2.02 -5.64 -24.95
C ARG A 57 0.72 -4.98 -25.35
N GLY A 58 0.60 -4.66 -26.63
CA GLY A 58 -0.61 -4.04 -27.15
C GLY A 58 -0.44 -3.59 -28.59
N LEU A 59 -1.31 -2.69 -29.02
CA LEU A 59 -1.20 -2.00 -30.29
C LEU A 59 -0.76 -0.55 -30.02
N ASN A 60 0.21 -0.06 -30.78
CA ASN A 60 0.57 1.35 -30.74
C ASN A 60 -0.48 2.21 -31.48
N GLU A 61 -0.27 3.53 -31.52
CA GLU A 61 -1.16 4.48 -32.21
C GLU A 61 -1.34 4.19 -33.71
N LYS A 62 -0.42 3.43 -34.31
CA LYS A 62 -0.47 3.01 -35.72
C LYS A 62 -1.15 1.66 -35.92
N GLY A 63 -1.61 1.01 -34.85
CA GLY A 63 -2.21 -0.33 -34.87
C GLY A 63 -1.19 -1.46 -34.99
N GLU A 64 0.10 -1.19 -34.74
CA GLU A 64 1.15 -2.21 -34.82
C GLU A 64 1.33 -2.89 -33.46
N ALA A 65 1.52 -4.21 -33.48
CA ALA A 65 1.81 -4.96 -32.27
C ALA A 65 3.15 -4.55 -31.67
N VAL A 66 3.13 -4.12 -30.40
CA VAL A 66 4.31 -3.76 -29.62
C VAL A 66 4.48 -4.70 -28.42
N SER A 67 5.72 -4.88 -27.99
CA SER A 67 6.09 -5.67 -26.81
C SER A 67 7.33 -5.07 -26.15
N ASP A 68 7.11 -4.11 -25.26
CA ASP A 68 8.18 -3.36 -24.59
C ASP A 68 8.49 -3.97 -23.23
N ALA A 69 9.75 -4.35 -23.02
CA ALA A 69 10.22 -4.85 -21.74
C ALA A 69 10.93 -3.73 -20.96
N ARG A 70 10.53 -3.52 -19.71
CA ARG A 70 11.17 -2.58 -18.78
C ARG A 70 11.59 -3.29 -17.51
N LEU A 71 12.87 -3.16 -17.15
CA LEU A 71 13.35 -3.55 -15.83
C LEU A 71 12.90 -2.49 -14.81
N ILE A 72 12.10 -2.91 -13.83
CA ILE A 72 11.65 -2.06 -12.73
C ILE A 72 12.68 -2.10 -11.61
N ARG A 73 13.02 -0.91 -11.08
CA ARG A 73 14.05 -0.68 -10.05
C ARG A 73 13.53 0.08 -8.83
N SER A 74 12.28 0.52 -8.86
CA SER A 74 11.66 1.34 -7.81
C SER A 74 11.41 0.58 -6.51
N VAL A 75 11.30 -0.76 -6.53
CA VAL A 75 11.10 -1.59 -5.33
C VAL A 75 12.41 -1.78 -4.59
N ASN A 76 12.46 -1.37 -3.33
CA ASN A 76 13.64 -1.52 -2.48
C ASN A 76 13.68 -2.84 -1.73
N ARG A 77 12.52 -3.30 -1.25
CA ARG A 77 12.36 -4.57 -0.53
C ARG A 77 10.89 -4.95 -0.45
N GLU A 78 10.66 -6.24 -0.24
CA GLU A 78 9.38 -6.78 0.18
C GLU A 78 9.45 -7.24 1.65
N ILE A 79 8.40 -6.96 2.42
CA ILE A 79 8.22 -7.37 3.82
C ILE A 79 7.01 -8.29 3.89
N SER A 80 7.18 -9.47 4.46
CA SER A 80 6.06 -10.33 4.83
C SER A 80 5.56 -9.96 6.23
N VAL A 81 4.31 -9.48 6.33
CA VAL A 81 3.75 -9.01 7.60
C VAL A 81 3.68 -10.14 8.65
N TYR A 82 3.57 -11.40 8.20
CA TYR A 82 3.48 -12.57 9.09
C TYR A 82 4.84 -12.97 9.69
N SER A 83 5.93 -12.79 8.95
CA SER A 83 7.27 -13.18 9.40
C SER A 83 8.12 -12.01 9.90
N GLU A 84 7.77 -10.78 9.53
CA GLU A 84 8.56 -9.57 9.74
C GLU A 84 7.69 -8.42 10.29
N TYR A 85 6.78 -8.74 11.22
CA TYR A 85 5.80 -7.79 11.76
C TYR A 85 6.43 -6.52 12.36
N ASP A 86 7.55 -6.65 13.07
CA ASP A 86 8.26 -5.49 13.63
C ASP A 86 8.83 -4.58 12.53
N GLU A 87 9.32 -5.14 11.43
CA GLU A 87 9.80 -4.36 10.28
C GLU A 87 8.66 -3.66 9.56
N PHE A 88 7.48 -4.30 9.50
CA PHE A 88 6.26 -3.68 9.01
C PHE A 88 5.87 -2.46 9.85
N LEU A 89 5.85 -2.57 11.19
CA LEU A 89 5.53 -1.44 12.06
C LEU A 89 6.56 -0.30 11.96
N LYS A 90 7.85 -0.60 11.80
CA LYS A 90 8.90 0.42 11.60
C LYS A 90 8.69 1.29 10.37
N LEU A 91 7.90 0.86 9.38
CA LEU A 91 7.54 1.71 8.23
C LEU A 91 6.82 2.99 8.68
N ALA A 92 6.03 2.91 9.76
CA ALA A 92 5.31 4.04 10.32
C ALA A 92 6.25 5.14 10.85
N HIS A 93 7.45 4.78 11.28
CA HIS A 93 8.42 5.69 11.92
C HIS A 93 9.24 6.50 10.92
N ASN A 94 9.24 6.13 9.63
CA ASN A 94 9.99 6.87 8.62
C ASN A 94 9.24 8.18 8.26
N PRO A 95 9.81 9.38 8.53
CA PRO A 95 9.13 10.65 8.25
C PRO A 95 8.92 10.89 6.75
N GLU A 96 9.77 10.32 5.89
CA GLU A 96 9.73 10.48 4.43
C GLU A 96 8.68 9.57 3.75
N MET A 97 8.13 8.59 4.48
CA MET A 97 7.01 7.81 3.96
C MET A 97 5.78 8.71 3.86
N ARG A 98 5.32 8.96 2.63
CA ARG A 98 4.19 9.86 2.35
C ARG A 98 2.99 9.20 1.69
N PHE A 99 3.22 8.18 0.85
CA PHE A 99 2.19 7.52 0.05
C PHE A 99 2.02 6.05 0.46
N VAL A 100 0.76 5.62 0.51
CA VAL A 100 0.34 4.24 0.72
C VAL A 100 -0.53 3.83 -0.47
N PHE A 101 -0.08 2.87 -1.27
CA PHE A 101 -0.88 2.24 -2.32
C PHE A 101 -1.36 0.87 -1.87
N SER A 102 -2.52 0.42 -2.35
CA SER A 102 -2.98 -0.94 -2.10
C SER A 102 -3.67 -1.58 -3.29
N ASN A 103 -3.53 -2.89 -3.40
CA ASN A 103 -4.40 -3.75 -4.18
C ASN A 103 -4.39 -5.12 -3.51
N THR A 104 -5.41 -5.33 -2.69
CA THR A 104 -5.63 -6.54 -1.91
C THR A 104 -6.78 -7.38 -2.49
N THR A 105 -7.09 -7.18 -3.77
CA THR A 105 -8.32 -7.64 -4.48
C THR A 105 -9.60 -6.97 -3.96
N GLU A 106 -10.70 -7.17 -4.66
CA GLU A 106 -12.03 -6.67 -4.31
C GLU A 106 -12.50 -7.20 -2.94
N ALA A 107 -12.06 -8.40 -2.56
CA ALA A 107 -12.35 -9.00 -1.27
C ALA A 107 -11.46 -8.45 -0.12
N GLY A 108 -10.41 -7.70 -0.45
CA GLY A 108 -9.41 -7.25 0.51
C GLY A 108 -9.84 -6.04 1.35
N ILE A 109 -10.63 -5.12 0.79
CA ILE A 109 -11.30 -4.05 1.55
C ILE A 109 -12.58 -4.64 2.16
N SER A 110 -12.40 -5.40 3.23
CA SER A 110 -13.48 -6.06 3.96
C SER A 110 -13.24 -6.03 5.46
N TYR A 111 -14.34 -6.06 6.21
CA TYR A 111 -14.30 -6.20 7.65
C TYR A 111 -14.18 -7.67 8.05
N HIS A 112 -13.22 -7.96 8.93
CA HIS A 112 -13.08 -9.25 9.59
C HIS A 112 -13.40 -9.10 11.09
N ALA A 113 -14.47 -9.80 11.53
CA ALA A 113 -14.86 -9.81 12.93
C ALA A 113 -13.82 -10.58 13.75
N GLY A 114 -13.38 -9.98 14.85
CA GLY A 114 -12.41 -10.61 15.76
C GLY A 114 -10.96 -10.22 15.52
N ASP A 115 -10.67 -9.37 14.52
CA ASP A 115 -9.38 -8.66 14.44
C ASP A 115 -9.24 -7.76 15.69
N LYS A 116 -8.11 -7.87 16.39
CA LYS A 116 -7.79 -7.14 17.60
C LYS A 116 -6.59 -6.23 17.41
N PHE A 117 -6.50 -5.22 18.26
CA PHE A 117 -5.40 -4.27 18.27
C PHE A 117 -4.02 -4.93 18.46
N ASP A 118 -3.96 -5.96 19.29
CA ASP A 118 -2.73 -6.68 19.65
C ASP A 118 -2.39 -7.85 18.72
N ASP A 119 -3.19 -8.07 17.65
CA ASP A 119 -2.86 -9.07 16.64
C ASP A 119 -1.59 -8.70 15.87
N ALA A 120 -0.76 -9.71 15.62
CA ALA A 120 0.55 -9.59 14.97
C ALA A 120 0.74 -10.68 13.90
N PRO A 121 0.10 -10.56 12.72
CA PRO A 121 -0.78 -9.46 12.31
C PRO A 121 -2.27 -9.76 12.42
N ALA A 122 -3.08 -8.70 12.34
CA ALA A 122 -4.52 -8.80 12.07
C ALA A 122 -4.78 -9.48 10.71
N VAL A 123 -5.97 -10.07 10.55
CA VAL A 123 -6.33 -10.83 9.35
C VAL A 123 -6.63 -9.89 8.18
N SER A 124 -7.50 -8.89 8.38
CA SER A 124 -7.94 -8.01 7.28
C SER A 124 -6.90 -6.94 6.92
N TYR A 125 -6.91 -6.50 5.66
CA TYR A 125 -6.06 -5.38 5.23
C TYR A 125 -6.42 -4.06 5.96
N PRO A 126 -7.70 -3.66 6.07
CA PRO A 126 -8.05 -2.45 6.80
C PRO A 126 -7.59 -2.46 8.27
N ALA A 127 -7.62 -3.61 8.96
CA ALA A 127 -7.07 -3.73 10.32
C ALA A 127 -5.54 -3.55 10.33
N LYS A 128 -4.81 -4.20 9.42
CA LYS A 128 -3.35 -4.01 9.27
C LYS A 128 -2.99 -2.54 9.03
N LEU A 129 -3.73 -1.85 8.17
CA LEU A 129 -3.54 -0.42 7.90
C LEU A 129 -3.87 0.43 9.13
N THR A 130 -4.96 0.13 9.85
CA THR A 130 -5.36 0.84 11.08
C THR A 130 -4.25 0.75 12.13
N ARG A 131 -3.69 -0.44 12.35
CA ARG A 131 -2.59 -0.64 13.29
C ARG A 131 -1.34 0.14 12.91
N LEU A 132 -1.00 0.21 11.63
CA LEU A 132 0.15 0.95 11.12
C LEU A 132 -0.06 2.47 11.21
N LEU A 133 -1.26 2.97 10.91
CA LEU A 133 -1.62 4.38 11.09
C LEU A 133 -1.54 4.79 12.56
N PHE A 134 -2.02 3.93 13.47
CA PHE A 134 -1.93 4.20 14.91
C PHE A 134 -0.48 4.21 15.40
N GLU A 135 0.37 3.32 14.88
CA GLU A 135 1.82 3.34 15.15
C GLU A 135 2.44 4.68 14.75
N ARG A 136 2.08 5.17 13.56
CA ARG A 136 2.58 6.44 13.03
C ARG A 136 2.11 7.64 13.85
N PHE A 137 0.82 7.68 14.15
CA PHE A 137 0.22 8.69 15.02
C PHE A 137 0.97 8.75 16.36
N SER A 138 1.19 7.60 16.99
CA SER A 138 1.87 7.50 18.28
C SER A 138 3.32 7.96 18.19
N HIS A 139 4.06 7.51 17.17
CA HIS A 139 5.46 7.87 16.96
C HIS A 139 5.67 9.39 16.77
N PHE A 140 4.80 10.03 15.98
CA PHE A 140 4.88 11.47 15.69
C PHE A 140 4.00 12.33 16.60
N ASN A 141 3.48 11.78 17.70
CA ASN A 141 2.60 12.49 18.63
C ASN A 141 1.43 13.24 17.95
N GLY A 142 0.84 12.63 16.91
CA GLY A 142 -0.29 13.22 16.18
C GLY A 142 0.05 14.46 15.33
N ALA A 143 1.30 14.64 14.91
CA ALA A 143 1.68 15.75 14.04
C ALA A 143 0.90 15.73 12.71
N LEU A 144 0.25 16.84 12.36
CA LEU A 144 -0.63 16.95 11.18
C LEU A 144 0.14 16.88 9.85
N ASP A 145 1.41 17.28 9.82
CA ASP A 145 2.28 17.16 8.64
C ASP A 145 2.78 15.72 8.43
N LYS A 146 2.47 14.80 9.34
CA LYS A 146 2.91 13.41 9.30
C LYS A 146 1.81 12.45 8.86
N GLY A 147 0.65 12.88 8.38
CA GLY A 147 -0.30 11.94 7.78
C GLY A 147 0.18 11.36 6.44
N TRP A 148 -0.61 10.43 5.90
CA TRP A 148 -0.35 9.75 4.63
C TRP A 148 -1.43 10.05 3.59
N ILE A 149 -1.03 9.96 2.32
CA ILE A 149 -1.93 9.93 1.18
C ILE A 149 -2.12 8.45 0.82
N ILE A 150 -3.33 7.95 1.03
CA ILE A 150 -3.72 6.54 0.91
C ILE A 150 -4.54 6.40 -0.36
N ILE A 151 -4.05 5.58 -1.28
CA ILE A 151 -4.52 5.46 -2.65
C ILE A 151 -4.82 3.98 -2.91
N PRO A 152 -5.99 3.48 -2.48
CA PRO A 152 -6.42 2.15 -2.86
C PRO A 152 -6.59 2.05 -4.37
N CYS A 153 -6.29 0.88 -4.92
CA CYS A 153 -6.44 0.52 -6.33
C CYS A 153 -7.29 -0.75 -6.49
N GLU A 154 -7.99 -1.16 -5.45
CA GLU A 154 -9.00 -2.22 -5.50
C GLU A 154 -10.18 -1.80 -6.39
N LEU A 155 -10.71 -2.73 -7.19
CA LEU A 155 -11.80 -2.50 -8.15
C LEU A 155 -13.18 -2.56 -7.48
N ILE A 156 -13.41 -1.66 -6.52
CA ILE A 156 -14.71 -1.44 -5.90
C ILE A 156 -15.08 0.05 -5.99
N ASP A 157 -16.37 0.35 -5.98
CA ASP A 157 -16.85 1.74 -6.00
C ASP A 157 -16.38 2.48 -4.75
N TYR A 158 -15.94 3.74 -4.93
CA TYR A 158 -15.50 4.61 -3.83
C TYR A 158 -14.51 3.93 -2.88
N ASN A 159 -13.53 3.20 -3.43
CA ASN A 159 -12.58 2.39 -2.67
C ASN A 159 -11.83 3.15 -1.56
N GLY A 160 -11.56 4.45 -1.73
CA GLY A 160 -10.99 5.32 -0.70
C GLY A 160 -11.92 5.52 0.48
N ASP A 161 -13.18 5.85 0.20
CA ASP A 161 -14.21 6.07 1.23
C ASP A 161 -14.52 4.76 1.97
N ALA A 162 -14.68 3.66 1.24
CA ALA A 162 -14.90 2.32 1.81
C ALA A 162 -13.76 1.89 2.74
N LEU A 163 -12.50 2.13 2.34
CA LEU A 163 -11.34 1.84 3.19
C LEU A 163 -11.32 2.74 4.43
N ARG A 164 -11.60 4.05 4.29
CA ARG A 164 -11.66 4.98 5.42
C ARG A 164 -12.71 4.57 6.44
N GLU A 165 -13.90 4.16 5.99
CA GLU A 165 -14.98 3.70 6.87
C GLU A 165 -14.56 2.48 7.71
N LEU A 166 -13.86 1.52 7.09
CA LEU A 166 -13.36 0.35 7.81
C LEU A 166 -12.23 0.68 8.80
N VAL A 167 -11.32 1.58 8.43
CA VAL A 167 -10.26 2.05 9.35
C VAL A 167 -10.88 2.76 10.56
N LEU A 168 -11.87 3.63 10.34
CA LEU A 168 -12.61 4.30 11.43
C LEU A 168 -13.34 3.31 12.32
N ARG A 169 -13.99 2.31 11.72
CA ARG A 169 -14.67 1.25 12.46
C ARG A 169 -13.70 0.50 13.38
N TYR A 170 -12.55 0.07 12.87
CA TYR A 170 -11.52 -0.58 13.70
C TYR A 170 -10.99 0.34 14.79
N ALA A 171 -10.76 1.62 14.49
CA ALA A 171 -10.33 2.59 15.49
C ALA A 171 -11.31 2.72 16.66
N GLN A 172 -12.62 2.71 16.37
CA GLN A 172 -13.68 2.73 17.38
C GLN A 172 -13.76 1.43 18.17
N GLU A 173 -13.75 0.28 17.48
CA GLU A 173 -13.85 -1.04 18.11
C GLU A 173 -12.68 -1.34 19.04
N TRP A 174 -11.48 -0.89 18.66
CA TRP A 174 -10.27 -1.02 19.46
C TRP A 174 -10.14 0.08 20.53
N ALA A 175 -11.13 0.96 20.67
CA ALA A 175 -11.16 2.08 21.60
C ALA A 175 -9.89 2.96 21.52
N LEU A 176 -9.41 3.21 20.29
CA LEU A 176 -8.28 4.11 20.08
C LEU A 176 -8.65 5.53 20.50
N PRO A 177 -7.67 6.35 20.94
CA PRO A 177 -7.93 7.70 21.44
C PRO A 177 -8.67 8.58 20.43
N GLU A 178 -9.58 9.44 20.90
CA GLU A 178 -10.29 10.41 20.05
C GLU A 178 -9.32 11.28 19.24
N ALA A 179 -8.16 11.61 19.81
CA ALA A 179 -7.10 12.34 19.12
C ALA A 179 -6.57 11.60 17.87
N PHE A 180 -6.56 10.27 17.87
CA PHE A 180 -6.21 9.47 16.69
C PHE A 180 -7.28 9.59 15.60
N ILE A 181 -8.56 9.53 15.97
CA ILE A 181 -9.68 9.67 15.02
C ILE A 181 -9.63 11.05 14.35
N GLN A 182 -9.42 12.11 15.15
CA GLN A 182 -9.27 13.48 14.62
C GLN A 182 -8.06 13.61 13.70
N TRP A 183 -6.91 13.02 14.07
CA TRP A 183 -5.72 13.01 13.24
C TRP A 183 -5.93 12.21 11.94
N LEU A 184 -6.66 11.10 12.00
CA LEU A 184 -7.00 10.30 10.82
C LEU A 184 -7.71 11.17 9.77
N ASP A 185 -8.68 11.97 10.21
CA ASP A 185 -9.47 12.84 9.32
C ASP A 185 -8.73 14.09 8.85
N GLN A 186 -7.88 14.68 9.69
CA GLN A 186 -7.24 15.97 9.40
C GLN A 186 -5.88 15.85 8.70
N ALA A 187 -5.14 14.79 8.98
CA ALA A 187 -3.77 14.63 8.48
C ALA A 187 -3.66 13.69 7.27
N ASN A 188 -4.63 12.78 7.10
CA ASN A 188 -4.57 11.76 6.07
C ASN A 188 -5.58 12.03 4.95
N SER A 189 -5.30 11.51 3.77
CA SER A 189 -6.22 11.56 2.63
C SER A 189 -6.47 10.15 2.13
N PHE A 190 -7.74 9.79 2.00
CA PHE A 190 -8.17 8.55 1.36
C PHE A 190 -8.71 8.90 -0.02
N CYS A 191 -7.98 8.54 -1.06
CA CYS A 191 -8.27 8.93 -2.43
C CYS A 191 -8.97 7.78 -3.15
N SER A 192 -10.27 7.93 -3.42
CA SER A 192 -10.98 6.99 -4.29
C SER A 192 -10.39 7.03 -5.71
N THR A 193 -10.13 5.87 -6.31
CA THR A 193 -9.52 5.74 -7.64
C THR A 193 -10.36 4.89 -8.59
N LEU A 194 -10.19 5.15 -9.89
CA LEU A 194 -10.56 4.24 -10.96
C LEU A 194 -9.28 3.87 -11.69
N VAL A 195 -8.96 2.59 -11.72
CA VAL A 195 -7.74 2.08 -12.35
C VAL A 195 -8.11 1.06 -13.42
N ASP A 196 -7.38 1.10 -14.53
CA ASP A 196 -7.56 0.15 -15.63
C ASP A 196 -6.22 -0.10 -16.31
N ARG A 197 -5.81 -1.37 -16.30
CA ARG A 197 -4.66 -1.89 -17.04
C ARG A 197 -4.76 -3.41 -17.13
N ILE A 198 -4.75 -3.92 -18.36
CA ILE A 198 -4.75 -5.35 -18.69
C ILE A 198 -3.32 -5.80 -18.99
#